data_AF-A0A1Q5BRK8-F1
#
_entry.id   AF-A0A1Q5BRK8-F1
#
_cell.length_a   1.000
_cell.length_b   1.000
_cell.length_c   1.000
_cell.angle_alpha   90.00
_cell.angle_beta   90.00
_cell.angle_gamma   90.00
#
_symmetry.space_group_name_H-M   'P 1'
#
loop_
_entity.id
_entity.type
_entity.pdbx_description
1 polymer ?
#
loop_
_entity_poly.entity_id
_entity_poly.type
_entity_poly.pdbx_seq_one_letter_code
_entity_poly.pdbx_strand_id
1 'polypeptide(L)' 'MSDAYVVGDPDGLSPLLREIRDAVARELHAQLAMRAERIELADVPEIAYQVTLGVDRVLTGRRPTGIS' A
#
# COMPACT_ATOMS: atom_id res chain seq x y z
N MET A 1 3.68 29.33 -7.14
CA MET A 1 3.90 28.00 -7.74
C MET A 1 2.55 27.56 -8.27
N SER A 2 2.44 27.45 -9.60
CA SER A 2 1.18 27.35 -10.33
C SER A 2 0.49 26.00 -10.10
N ASP A 3 -0.80 26.10 -9.82
CA ASP A 3 -1.83 25.08 -9.83
C ASP A 3 -1.86 24.34 -11.18
N ALA A 4 -1.26 23.15 -11.26
CA ALA A 4 -1.18 22.38 -12.50
C ALA A 4 -1.13 20.87 -12.20
N TYR A 5 -2.32 20.29 -12.04
CA TYR A 5 -2.85 19.07 -12.70
C TYR A 5 -3.84 18.34 -11.80
N VAL A 6 -5.07 18.83 -11.74
CA VAL A 6 -6.25 18.02 -11.43
C VAL A 6 -7.00 17.78 -12.75
N VAL A 7 -6.45 16.92 -13.62
CA VAL A 7 -7.20 16.13 -14.61
C VAL A 7 -6.32 14.92 -14.98
N GLY A 8 -6.49 13.80 -14.28
CA GLY A 8 -5.81 12.54 -14.57
C GLY A 8 -5.66 11.66 -13.33
N ASP A 9 -6.41 10.55 -13.29
CA ASP A 9 -6.47 9.53 -12.23
C ASP A 9 -6.75 10.08 -10.81
N PRO A 10 -7.93 9.82 -10.18
CA PRO A 10 -8.32 10.40 -8.89
C PRO A 10 -7.29 10.19 -7.75
N ASP A 11 -6.38 9.23 -7.92
CA ASP A 11 -5.44 8.82 -6.90
C ASP A 11 -4.05 9.47 -7.05
N GLY A 12 -3.78 10.18 -8.15
CA GLY A 12 -2.47 10.81 -8.43
C GLY A 12 -1.30 9.82 -8.48
N LEU A 13 -1.59 8.52 -8.56
CA LEU A 13 -0.60 7.44 -8.55
C LEU A 13 -0.02 7.23 -9.95
N SER A 14 1.27 6.87 -10.00
CA SER A 14 1.86 6.34 -11.24
C SER A 14 1.21 4.99 -11.60
N PRO A 15 1.25 4.55 -12.87
CA PRO A 15 0.69 3.27 -13.28
C PRO A 15 1.19 2.08 -12.44
N LEU A 16 2.49 2.05 -12.12
CA LEU A 16 3.08 1.03 -11.25
C LEU A 16 2.49 1.07 -9.83
N LEU A 17 2.36 2.27 -9.24
CA LEU A 17 1.78 2.42 -7.89
C LEU A 17 0.31 1.99 -7.86
N ARG A 18 -0.44 2.21 -8.94
CA ARG A 18 -1.82 1.74 -9.09
C ARG A 18 -1.91 0.22 -9.10
N GLU A 19 -1.05 -0.45 -9.88
CA GLU A 19 -1.00 -1.92 -9.91
C GLU A 19 -0.63 -2.51 -8.54
N ILE A 20 0.33 -1.89 -7.85
CA ILE A 20 0.73 -2.29 -6.50
C ILE A 20 -0.42 -2.12 -5.51
N ARG A 21 -1.10 -0.97 -5.52
CA ARG A 21 -2.30 -0.74 -4.69
C ARG A 21 -3.35 -1.81 -4.93
N ASP A 22 -3.68 -2.09 -6.18
CA ASP A 22 -4.72 -3.07 -6.54
C ASP A 22 -4.34 -4.50 -6.15
N ALA A 23 -3.06 -4.84 -6.19
CA ALA A 23 -2.56 -6.12 -5.69
C ALA A 23 -2.67 -6.22 -4.16
N VAL A 24 -2.20 -5.20 -3.44
CA VAL A 24 -2.28 -5.14 -1.97
C VAL A 24 -3.73 -5.18 -1.48
N ALA A 25 -4.62 -4.41 -2.10
CA ALA A 25 -6.04 -4.37 -1.73
C ALA A 25 -6.73 -5.73 -1.92
N ARG A 26 -6.44 -6.42 -3.04
CA ARG A 26 -6.99 -7.77 -3.30
C ARG A 26 -6.52 -8.80 -2.27
N GLU A 27 -5.23 -8.80 -1.95
CA GLU A 27 -4.68 -9.75 -0.99
C GLU A 27 -5.20 -9.48 0.43
N LEU A 28 -5.20 -8.22 0.88
CA LEU A 28 -5.76 -7.86 2.19
C LEU A 28 -7.23 -8.26 2.30
N HIS A 29 -8.03 -7.99 1.26
CA HIS A 29 -9.43 -8.40 1.24
C HIS A 29 -9.58 -9.92 1.35
N ALA A 30 -8.81 -10.69 0.57
CA ALA A 30 -8.86 -12.15 0.60
C ALA A 30 -8.47 -12.71 1.96
N GLN A 31 -7.38 -12.21 2.57
CA GLN A 31 -6.93 -12.69 3.88
C GLN A 31 -7.94 -12.40 5.00
N LEU A 32 -8.49 -11.19 5.03
CA LEU A 32 -9.50 -10.82 6.02
C LEU A 32 -10.77 -11.64 5.86
N ALA A 33 -11.23 -11.83 4.62
CA ALA A 33 -12.41 -12.64 4.33
C ALA A 33 -12.22 -14.11 4.76
N MET A 34 -11.06 -14.70 4.46
CA MET A 34 -10.74 -16.08 4.86
C MET A 34 -10.68 -16.26 6.38
N ARG A 35 -10.30 -15.23 7.12
CA ARG A 35 -10.18 -15.25 8.58
C ARG A 35 -11.42 -14.77 9.33
N ALA A 36 -12.44 -14.30 8.61
CA ALA A 36 -13.58 -13.58 9.18
C ALA A 36 -13.16 -12.38 10.04
N GLU A 37 -12.04 -11.73 9.68
CA GLU A 37 -11.47 -10.58 10.39
C GLU A 37 -11.89 -9.26 9.72
N ARG A 38 -11.78 -8.16 10.46
CA ARG A 38 -11.97 -6.79 9.97
C ARG A 38 -10.84 -5.92 10.48
N ILE A 39 -10.51 -4.89 9.70
CA ILE A 39 -9.60 -3.82 10.13
C ILE A 39 -10.45 -2.79 10.87
N GLU A 40 -10.07 -2.49 12.12
CA GLU A 40 -10.67 -1.38 12.86
C GLU A 40 -10.08 -0.06 12.38
N LEU A 41 -10.89 1.00 12.40
CA LEU A 41 -10.48 2.32 11.89
C LEU A 41 -9.22 2.86 12.60
N ALA A 42 -9.06 2.53 13.89
CA ALA A 42 -7.90 2.92 14.69
C ALA A 42 -6.59 2.28 14.20
N ASP A 43 -6.66 1.13 13.53
CA ASP A 43 -5.49 0.38 13.06
C ASP A 43 -5.05 0.80 11.65
N VAL A 44 -5.91 1.53 10.91
CA VAL A 44 -5.65 1.95 9.53
C VAL A 44 -4.33 2.72 9.37
N PRO A 45 -3.96 3.68 10.25
CA PRO A 45 -2.69 4.40 10.09
C PRO A 45 -1.47 3.49 10.16
N GLU A 46 -1.44 2.54 11.11
CA GLU A 46 -0.32 1.62 11.28
C GLU A 46 -0.23 0.64 10.11
N ILE A 47 -1.37 0.07 9.69
CA ILE A 47 -1.43 -0.82 8.53
C ILE A 47 -0.95 -0.10 7.27
N ALA A 48 -1.37 1.14 7.05
CA ALA A 48 -0.92 1.95 5.92
C ALA A 48 0.60 2.19 5.95
N TYR A 49 1.17 2.42 7.14
CA TYR A 49 2.61 2.58 7.31
C TYR A 49 3.36 1.27 6.99
N GLN A 50 2.90 0.13 7.50
CA GLN A 50 3.53 -1.17 7.22
C GLN A 50 3.45 -1.55 5.75
N VAL A 51 2.31 -1.29 5.09
CA VAL A 51 2.18 -1.46 3.64
C VAL A 51 3.19 -0.58 2.90
N THR A 52 3.33 0.68 3.28
CA THR A 52 4.30 1.60 2.67
C THR A 52 5.73 1.06 2.78
N LEU A 53 6.14 0.58 3.96
CA LEU A 53 7.44 -0.06 4.15
C LEU A 53 7.61 -1.33 3.32
N GLY A 54 6.56 -2.15 3.20
CA GLY A 54 6.57 -3.35 2.38
C GLY A 54 6.78 -3.03 0.90
N VAL A 55 6.03 -2.04 0.38
CA VAL A 55 6.17 -1.58 -1.00
C VAL A 55 7.56 -0.99 -1.25
N ASP A 56 8.05 -0.11 -0.38
CA ASP A 56 9.39 0.48 -0.52
C ASP A 56 10.48 -0.60 -0.57
N ARG A 57 10.39 -1.64 0.27
CA ARG A 57 11.32 -2.78 0.23
C ARG A 57 11.29 -3.54 -1.08
N VAL A 58 10.10 -3.81 -1.62
CA VAL A 58 9.94 -4.52 -2.90
C VAL A 58 10.51 -3.68 -4.04
N LEU A 59 10.23 -2.37 -4.06
CA LEU A 59 10.68 -1.46 -5.09
C LEU A 59 12.19 -1.19 -5.04
N THR A 60 12.77 -1.11 -3.85
CA THR A 60 14.20 -0.78 -3.66
C THR A 60 15.09 -2.02 -3.56
N GLY A 61 14.51 -3.22 -3.47
CA GLY A 61 15.24 -4.48 -3.28
C GLY A 61 15.99 -4.59 -1.95
N ARG A 62 15.73 -3.69 -0.98
CA ARG A 62 16.36 -3.73 0.34
C ARG A 62 15.82 -4.92 1.14
N ARG A 63 16.62 -5.97 1.26
CA ARG A 63 16.39 -7.05 2.24
C ARG A 63 16.57 -6.49 3.66
N PRO A 64 15.80 -6.97 4.66
CA PRO A 64 16.15 -6.71 6.04
C PRO A 64 17.57 -7.25 6.26
N THR A 65 18.49 -6.37 6.65
CA THR A 65 19.69 -6.79 7.36
C THR A 65 19.19 -7.53 8.60
N GLY A 66 19.13 -8.86 8.51
CA GLY A 66 18.85 -9.70 9.66
C GLY A 66 19.86 -9.35 10.74
N ILE A 67 19.36 -8.95 11.90
CA ILE A 67 20.18 -8.89 13.10
C ILE A 67 20.51 -10.36 13.40
N SER A 68 21.78 -10.74 13.16
CA SER A 68 22.36 -12.00 13.66
C SER A 68 22.43 -12.00 15.18
#